data_AF-A0A8X7XE13-F1
#
_entry.id   AF-A0A8X7XE13-F1
#
_cell.length_a   1.000
_cell.length_b   1.000
_cell.length_c   1.000
_cell.angle_alpha   90.00
_cell.angle_beta   90.00
_cell.angle_gamma   90.00
#
_symmetry.space_group_name_H-M   'P 1'
#
loop_
_entity.id
_entity.type
_entity.pdbx_description
1 polymer ?
#
loop_
_entity_poly.entity_id
_entity_poly.type
_entity_poly.pdbx_seq_one_letter_code
_entity_poly.pdbx_strand_id
1 'polypeptide(L)'
;MNHCVVFAVLCSLVLLASSAPSTCYSRVLELSKAIQGSLVRYKRFQRTKPCLELLPTMYFDVHNSCLLPKLRDFLYILETLTYPDCKKLPKMKILTKRVRSLFDIINKMCYRDIEHYTDDCDALETGEINYRPRVDQLQLYQER
;
A
#
# COMPACT_ATOMS: atom_id res chain seq x y z
N MET A 1 33.52 23.80 24.86
CA MET A 1 33.83 23.31 23.50
C MET A 1 33.15 21.98 23.13
N ASN A 2 32.70 21.15 24.10
CA ASN A 2 32.04 19.86 23.80
C ASN A 2 30.59 19.95 23.27
N HIS A 3 29.79 20.95 23.65
CA HIS A 3 28.39 21.02 23.22
C HIS A 3 28.21 21.25 21.72
N CYS A 4 29.08 22.06 21.10
CA CYS A 4 29.02 22.29 19.65
C CYS A 4 29.42 21.04 18.84
N VAL A 5 30.39 20.26 19.34
CA VAL A 5 30.82 19.01 18.71
C VAL A 5 29.72 17.95 18.83
N VAL A 6 29.09 17.82 20.01
CA VAL A 6 27.95 16.91 20.20
C VAL A 6 26.78 17.30 19.28
N PHE A 7 26.45 18.59 19.19
CA PHE A 7 25.40 19.07 18.29
C PHE A 7 25.72 18.79 16.80
N ALA A 8 26.97 19.01 16.38
CA ALA A 8 27.40 18.72 15.01
C ALA A 8 27.33 17.22 14.67
N VAL A 9 27.71 16.36 15.61
CA VAL A 9 27.62 14.90 15.46
C VAL A 9 26.16 14.44 15.39
N LEU A 10 25.29 14.96 16.27
CA LEU A 10 23.86 14.65 16.26
C LEU A 10 23.19 15.09 14.95
N CYS A 11 23.48 16.31 14.48
CA CYS A 11 22.98 16.79 13.19
C CYS A 11 23.44 15.93 12.01
N SER A 12 24.71 15.51 12.01
CA SER A 12 25.26 14.65 10.96
C SER A 12 24.58 13.27 10.94
N LEU A 13 24.30 12.69 12.11
CA LEU A 13 23.58 11.43 12.24
C LEU A 13 22.12 11.54 11.77
N VAL A 14 21.44 12.65 12.06
CA VAL A 14 20.07 12.90 11.57
C VAL A 14 20.05 13.03 10.04
N LEU A 15 21.04 13.73 9.46
CA LEU A 15 21.18 13.86 8.01
C LEU A 15 21.43 12.49 7.35
N LEU A 16 22.28 11.66 7.94
CA LEU A 16 22.53 10.28 7.49
C LEU A 16 21.28 9.39 7.59
N ALA A 17 20.51 9.48 8.67
CA ALA A 17 19.26 8.75 8.83
C ALA A 17 18.18 9.19 7.82
N SER A 18 18.12 10.50 7.51
CA SER A 18 17.16 11.05 6.53
C SER A 18 17.54 10.79 5.07
N SER A 19 18.79 10.41 4.80
CA SER A 19 19.31 10.12 3.45
C SER A 19 19.33 8.63 3.12
N ALA A 20 19.01 7.75 4.09
CA ALA A 20 18.76 6.36 3.80
C ALA A 20 17.54 6.25 2.86
N PRO A 21 17.69 5.71 1.64
CA PRO A 21 16.55 5.52 0.75
C PRO A 21 15.53 4.63 1.46
N SER A 22 14.30 5.10 1.54
CA SER A 22 13.16 4.31 2.04
C SER A 22 13.22 2.88 1.48
N THR A 23 13.26 1.89 2.37
CA THR A 23 13.22 0.47 2.01
C THR A 23 11.99 0.16 1.16
N CYS A 24 12.02 -0.95 0.43
CA CYS A 24 10.89 -1.38 -0.40
C CYS A 24 9.58 -1.42 0.41
N TYR A 25 9.65 -2.03 1.61
CA TYR A 25 8.55 -2.07 2.56
C TYR A 25 7.99 -0.68 2.91
N SER A 26 8.86 0.25 3.35
CA SER A 26 8.40 1.58 3.76
C SER A 26 7.74 2.36 2.62
N ARG A 27 8.26 2.26 1.39
CA ARG A 27 7.61 2.86 0.20
C ARG A 27 6.24 2.27 -0.09
N VAL A 28 6.12 0.95 -0.05
CA VAL A 28 4.84 0.26 -0.29
C VAL A 28 3.82 0.69 0.76
N LEU A 29 4.22 0.71 2.04
CA LEU A 29 3.37 1.09 3.16
C LEU A 29 2.94 2.57 3.11
N GLU A 30 3.83 3.48 2.73
CA GLU A 30 3.49 4.90 2.57
C GLU A 30 2.52 5.09 1.41
N LEU A 31 2.82 4.48 0.26
CA LEU A 31 2.02 4.63 -0.94
C LEU A 31 0.63 3.99 -0.79
N SER A 32 0.53 2.85 -0.11
CA SER A 32 -0.76 2.20 0.19
C SER A 32 -1.65 3.09 1.05
N LYS A 33 -1.11 3.67 2.14
CA LYS A 33 -1.81 4.65 2.99
C LYS A 33 -2.23 5.88 2.19
N ALA A 34 -1.38 6.38 1.31
CA ALA A 34 -1.70 7.54 0.46
C ALA A 34 -2.84 7.23 -0.53
N ILE A 35 -2.89 6.02 -1.09
CA ILE A 35 -3.97 5.58 -1.97
C ILE A 35 -5.28 5.45 -1.18
N GLN A 36 -5.27 4.76 -0.05
CA GLN A 36 -6.46 4.57 0.79
C GLN A 36 -7.02 5.91 1.29
N GLY A 37 -6.15 6.82 1.73
CA GLY A 37 -6.52 8.19 2.08
C GLY A 37 -7.10 8.98 0.89
N SER A 38 -6.59 8.74 -0.33
CA SER A 38 -7.14 9.34 -1.55
C SER A 38 -8.53 8.81 -1.88
N LEU A 39 -8.77 7.50 -1.75
CA LEU A 39 -10.08 6.88 -1.96
C LEU A 39 -11.13 7.46 -1.00
N VAL A 40 -10.82 7.51 0.30
CA VAL A 40 -11.72 8.11 1.32
C VAL A 40 -12.00 9.57 1.00
N ARG A 41 -10.97 10.34 0.66
CA ARG A 41 -11.13 11.76 0.33
C ARG A 41 -11.93 11.95 -0.96
N TYR A 42 -11.70 11.13 -1.98
CA TYR A 42 -12.34 11.28 -3.27
C TYR A 42 -13.81 10.85 -3.25
N LYS A 43 -14.19 9.90 -2.39
CA LYS A 43 -15.60 9.54 -2.15
C LYS A 43 -16.42 10.72 -1.60
N ARG A 44 -15.79 11.71 -0.97
CA ARG A 44 -16.48 12.91 -0.44
C ARG A 44 -16.77 14.00 -1.48
N PHE A 45 -16.09 14.02 -2.63
CA PHE A 45 -16.37 15.04 -3.65
C PHE A 45 -17.42 14.55 -4.63
N GLN A 46 -18.46 15.36 -4.85
CA GLN A 46 -19.58 15.05 -5.76
C GLN A 46 -19.13 14.64 -7.18
N ARG A 47 -18.07 15.27 -7.71
CA ARG A 47 -17.55 14.95 -9.05
C ARG A 47 -16.84 13.60 -9.15
N THR A 48 -16.18 13.14 -8.09
CA THR A 48 -15.42 11.86 -8.11
C THR A 48 -16.20 10.71 -7.48
N LYS A 49 -17.21 11.01 -6.65
CA LYS A 49 -18.07 10.02 -6.00
C LYS A 49 -18.67 8.98 -6.97
N PRO A 50 -19.38 9.35 -8.06
CA PRO A 50 -19.98 8.36 -8.95
C PRO A 50 -18.95 7.47 -9.65
N CYS A 51 -17.75 8.01 -9.93
CA CYS A 51 -16.65 7.24 -10.51
C CYS A 51 -16.06 6.21 -9.55
N LEU A 52 -16.12 6.47 -8.24
CA LEU A 52 -15.57 5.60 -7.19
C LEU A 52 -16.56 4.55 -6.72
N GLU A 53 -17.87 4.80 -6.87
CA GLU A 53 -18.91 3.81 -6.59
C GLU A 53 -18.84 2.60 -7.55
N LEU A 54 -18.19 2.78 -8.71
CA LEU A 54 -17.90 1.71 -9.67
C LEU A 54 -16.66 0.89 -9.31
N LEU A 55 -15.84 1.36 -8.35
CA LEU A 55 -14.64 0.65 -7.93
C LEU A 55 -14.99 -0.29 -6.78
N PRO A 56 -14.42 -1.49 -6.75
CA PRO A 56 -14.57 -2.36 -5.60
C PRO A 56 -13.92 -1.70 -4.38
N THR A 57 -14.48 -1.98 -3.21
CA THR A 57 -13.82 -1.62 -1.95
C THR A 57 -12.57 -2.48 -1.82
N MET A 58 -11.44 -1.86 -1.53
CA MET A 58 -10.17 -2.54 -1.35
C MET A 58 -9.38 -1.88 -0.23
N TYR A 59 -8.93 -2.70 0.71
CA TYR A 59 -8.00 -2.37 1.76
C TYR A 59 -6.61 -2.86 1.36
N PHE A 60 -5.57 -2.17 1.83
CA PHE A 60 -4.20 -2.46 1.46
C PHE A 60 -3.46 -3.01 2.67
N ASP A 61 -3.38 -4.33 2.79
CA ASP A 61 -2.50 -5.01 3.74
C ASP A 61 -1.28 -5.57 3.00
N VAL A 62 -0.13 -4.94 3.26
CA VAL A 62 1.15 -5.32 2.65
C VAL A 62 1.63 -6.69 3.11
N HIS A 63 1.10 -7.21 4.20
CA HIS A 63 1.44 -8.52 4.74
C HIS A 63 0.49 -9.62 4.28
N ASN A 64 -0.44 -9.31 3.37
CA ASN A 64 -1.40 -10.25 2.82
C ASN A 64 -0.96 -10.73 1.43
N SER A 65 -0.85 -12.06 1.26
CA SER A 65 -0.41 -12.67 -0.01
C SER A 65 -1.34 -12.39 -1.19
N CYS A 66 -2.62 -12.10 -0.93
CA CYS A 66 -3.62 -11.77 -1.92
C CYS A 66 -3.55 -10.30 -2.40
N LEU A 67 -2.71 -9.46 -1.79
CA LEU A 67 -2.66 -8.03 -2.11
C LEU A 67 -2.32 -7.81 -3.58
N LEU A 68 -1.26 -8.44 -4.08
CA LEU A 68 -0.78 -8.22 -5.44
C LEU A 68 -1.80 -8.63 -6.52
N PRO A 69 -2.43 -9.83 -6.47
CA PRO A 69 -3.48 -10.16 -7.44
C PRO A 69 -4.69 -9.22 -7.33
N LYS A 70 -5.19 -8.92 -6.13
CA LYS A 70 -6.33 -7.98 -5.97
C LYS A 70 -5.99 -6.57 -6.48
N LEU A 71 -4.75 -6.13 -6.29
CA LEU A 71 -4.28 -4.84 -6.78
C LEU A 71 -4.26 -4.78 -8.31
N ARG A 72 -3.92 -5.91 -8.98
CA ARG A 72 -3.98 -6.02 -10.44
C ARG A 72 -5.42 -5.85 -10.95
N ASP A 73 -6.38 -6.51 -10.31
CA ASP A 73 -7.80 -6.41 -10.68
C ASP A 73 -8.32 -4.98 -10.46
N PHE A 74 -7.97 -4.39 -9.32
CA PHE A 74 -8.29 -3.00 -9.01
C PHE A 74 -7.73 -2.01 -10.04
N LEU A 75 -6.47 -2.21 -10.44
CA LEU A 75 -5.83 -1.40 -11.47
C LEU A 75 -6.52 -1.56 -12.83
N TYR A 76 -6.85 -2.79 -13.22
CA TYR A 76 -7.55 -3.07 -14.47
C TYR A 76 -8.89 -2.32 -14.55
N ILE A 77 -9.69 -2.33 -13.48
CA ILE A 77 -10.95 -1.60 -13.40
C ILE A 77 -10.72 -0.09 -13.52
N LEU A 78 -9.72 0.44 -12.80
CA LEU A 78 -9.35 1.86 -12.86
C LEU A 78 -8.93 2.32 -14.27
N GLU A 79 -8.20 1.49 -15.01
CA GLU A 79 -7.74 1.78 -16.37
C GLU A 79 -8.87 1.62 -17.40
N THR A 80 -9.80 0.71 -17.14
CA THR A 80 -10.88 0.33 -18.06
C THR A 80 -12.18 1.08 -17.81
N LEU A 81 -12.27 1.94 -16.78
CA LEU A 81 -13.46 2.75 -16.42
C LEU A 81 -14.34 3.11 -17.63
N THR A 82 -15.53 2.55 -17.68
CA THR A 82 -16.43 2.63 -18.85
C THR A 82 -16.82 4.08 -19.17
N TYR A 83 -16.84 4.94 -18.15
CA TYR A 83 -17.20 6.35 -18.29
C TYR A 83 -15.97 7.20 -18.66
N PRO A 84 -15.92 7.76 -19.88
CA PRO A 84 -14.77 8.56 -20.34
C PRO A 84 -14.55 9.80 -19.48
N ASP A 85 -15.60 10.35 -18.88
CA ASP A 85 -15.49 11.52 -18.00
C ASP A 85 -14.74 11.19 -16.70
N CYS A 86 -14.91 9.98 -16.17
CA CYS A 86 -14.14 9.52 -15.02
C CYS A 86 -12.65 9.44 -15.32
N LYS A 87 -12.26 8.98 -16.52
CA LYS A 87 -10.85 8.94 -16.95
C LYS A 87 -10.25 10.34 -17.12
N LYS A 88 -11.06 11.35 -17.45
CA LYS A 88 -10.60 12.73 -17.64
C LYS A 88 -10.34 13.47 -16.33
N LEU A 89 -11.02 13.07 -15.24
CA LEU A 89 -10.88 13.73 -13.94
C LEU A 89 -9.43 13.66 -13.43
N PRO A 90 -8.80 14.80 -13.09
CA PRO A 90 -7.40 14.83 -12.63
C PRO A 90 -7.14 13.94 -11.40
N LYS A 91 -8.09 13.93 -10.46
CA LYS A 91 -8.03 13.08 -9.26
C LYS A 91 -8.02 11.60 -9.59
N MET A 92 -8.83 11.16 -10.56
CA MET A 92 -8.85 9.76 -11.01
C MET A 92 -7.53 9.39 -11.72
N LYS A 93 -7.00 10.26 -12.58
CA LYS A 93 -5.68 10.04 -13.21
C LYS A 93 -4.56 9.89 -12.18
N ILE A 94 -4.56 10.72 -11.14
CA ILE A 94 -3.58 10.64 -10.04
C ILE A 94 -3.74 9.33 -9.28
N LEU A 95 -4.98 8.91 -9.00
CA LEU A 95 -5.26 7.63 -8.33
C LEU A 95 -4.73 6.45 -9.16
N THR A 96 -5.07 6.38 -10.45
CA THR A 96 -4.59 5.33 -11.35
C THR A 96 -3.06 5.26 -11.40
N LYS A 97 -2.39 6.42 -11.49
CA LYS A 97 -0.91 6.47 -11.48
C LYS A 97 -0.31 5.93 -10.18
N ARG A 98 -0.89 6.29 -9.02
CA ARG A 98 -0.41 5.80 -7.71
C ARG A 98 -0.62 4.30 -7.56
N VAL A 99 -1.79 3.79 -7.94
CA VAL A 99 -2.10 2.35 -7.90
C VAL A 99 -1.16 1.58 -8.81
N ARG A 100 -0.93 2.05 -10.04
CA ARG A 100 0.05 1.45 -10.95
C ARG A 100 1.46 1.44 -10.37
N SER A 101 1.88 2.56 -9.78
CA SER A 101 3.18 2.65 -9.12
C SER A 101 3.30 1.67 -7.95
N LEU A 102 2.24 1.48 -7.16
CA LEU A 102 2.23 0.50 -6.07
C LEU A 102 2.38 -0.92 -6.62
N PHE A 103 1.60 -1.26 -7.64
CA PHE A 103 1.67 -2.56 -8.32
C PHE A 103 3.08 -2.82 -8.85
N ASP A 104 3.67 -1.85 -9.55
CA ASP A 104 5.03 -1.96 -10.08
C ASP A 104 6.09 -2.13 -8.99
N ILE A 105 6.01 -1.37 -7.89
CA ILE A 105 6.96 -1.47 -6.77
C ILE A 105 6.86 -2.86 -6.13
N ILE A 106 5.66 -3.32 -5.79
CA ILE A 106 5.47 -4.65 -5.18
C ILE A 106 5.97 -5.75 -6.12
N ASN A 107 5.56 -5.69 -7.39
CA ASN A 107 5.81 -6.75 -8.36
C ASN A 107 7.28 -6.83 -8.82
N LYS A 108 7.96 -5.68 -8.96
CA LYS A 108 9.32 -5.62 -9.54
C LYS A 108 10.41 -5.39 -8.52
N MET A 109 10.13 -4.61 -7.47
CA MET A 109 11.14 -4.20 -6.50
C MET A 109 11.07 -5.03 -5.22
N CYS A 110 9.87 -5.30 -4.71
CA CYS A 110 9.69 -5.93 -3.38
C CYS A 110 9.39 -7.43 -3.43
N TYR A 111 9.48 -8.09 -4.59
CA TYR A 111 9.02 -9.47 -4.80
C TYR A 111 9.61 -10.51 -3.82
N ARG A 112 10.77 -10.22 -3.20
CA ARG A 112 11.41 -11.07 -2.18
C ARG A 112 11.48 -10.46 -0.77
N ASP A 113 11.06 -9.21 -0.62
CA ASP A 113 11.24 -8.43 0.62
C ASP A 113 9.95 -8.33 1.46
N ILE A 114 8.82 -8.80 0.92
CA ILE A 114 7.54 -8.75 1.62
C ILE A 114 7.25 -10.13 2.22
N GLU A 115 7.41 -10.23 3.54
CA GLU A 115 6.93 -11.37 4.29
C GLU A 115 5.40 -11.29 4.44
N HIS A 116 4.72 -12.31 3.92
CA HIS A 116 3.28 -12.46 4.03
C HIS A 116 2.93 -13.22 5.32
N TYR A 117 2.19 -12.57 6.21
CA TYR A 117 1.74 -13.14 7.48
C TYR A 117 0.34 -13.73 7.40
N THR A 118 -0.45 -13.34 6.39
CA THR A 118 -1.83 -13.78 6.18
C THR A 118 -2.12 -14.05 4.70
N ASP A 119 -3.08 -14.94 4.44
CA ASP A 119 -3.64 -15.30 3.14
C ASP A 119 -5.17 -15.12 3.10
N ASP A 120 -5.73 -14.43 4.10
CA ASP A 120 -7.16 -14.09 4.14
C ASP A 120 -7.47 -13.01 3.10
N CYS A 121 -7.79 -13.43 1.87
CA CYS A 121 -8.09 -12.52 0.78
C CYS A 121 -9.36 -11.68 1.03
N ASP A 122 -10.32 -12.21 1.80
CA ASP A 122 -11.61 -11.56 2.05
C ASP A 122 -11.42 -10.35 2.96
N ALA A 123 -10.41 -10.38 3.84
CA ALA A 123 -9.99 -9.23 4.65
C ALA A 123 -9.62 -7.99 3.81
N LEU A 124 -9.16 -8.18 2.56
CA LEU A 124 -8.85 -7.07 1.66
C LEU A 124 -10.12 -6.40 1.09
N GLU A 125 -11.26 -7.07 1.15
CA GLU A 125 -12.55 -6.53 0.67
C GLU A 125 -13.36 -5.93 1.82
N THR A 126 -13.35 -6.59 2.99
CA THR A 126 -14.11 -6.18 4.17
C THR A 126 -13.37 -5.17 5.04
N GLY A 127 -12.03 -5.20 5.01
CA GLY A 127 -11.17 -4.46 5.94
C GLY A 127 -11.12 -5.07 7.34
N GLU A 128 -11.72 -6.24 7.55
CA GLU A 128 -11.62 -7.00 8.79
C GLU A 128 -10.38 -7.89 8.73
N ILE A 129 -9.33 -7.51 9.44
CA ILE A 129 -8.13 -8.34 9.56
C ILE A 129 -8.44 -9.45 10.58
N ASN A 130 -8.88 -10.62 10.11
CA ASN A 130 -8.81 -11.83 10.92
C ASN A 130 -7.35 -12.29 10.94
N TYR A 131 -6.62 -11.91 11.98
CA TYR A 131 -5.33 -12.53 12.26
C TYR A 131 -5.61 -13.99 12.65
N ARG A 132 -5.64 -14.90 11.67
CA ARG A 132 -5.39 -16.31 11.95
C ARG A 132 -3.88 -16.41 12.15
N PRO A 133 -3.38 -16.59 13.39
CA PRO A 133 -1.98 -16.99 13.55
C PRO A 133 -1.82 -18.26 12.72
N ARG A 134 -0.73 -18.38 11.97
CA ARG A 134 -0.41 -19.57 11.19
C ARG A 134 -0.31 -20.78 12.11
N VAL A 135 -1.43 -21.42 12.43
CA VAL A 135 -1.54 -22.60 13.32
C VAL A 135 -0.62 -23.71 12.79
N ASP A 136 -0.42 -23.75 11.47
CA ASP A 136 0.47 -24.71 10.80
C ASP A 136 1.95 -24.55 11.17
N GLN A 137 2.42 -23.35 11.55
CA GLN A 137 3.82 -23.17 11.95
C GLN A 137 4.07 -23.59 13.40
N LEU A 138 3.11 -23.35 14.30
CA LEU A 138 3.21 -23.74 15.71
C LEU A 138 3.16 -25.27 15.87
N GLN A 139 2.35 -25.96 15.08
CA GLN A 139 2.28 -27.42 15.10
C GLN A 139 3.61 -28.06 14.65
N LEU A 140 4.30 -27.49 13.64
CA LEU A 140 5.60 -27.98 13.18
C LEU A 140 6.74 -27.86 14.21
N TYR A 141 6.62 -26.94 15.18
CA TYR A 141 7.61 -26.78 16.26
C TYR A 141 7.26 -27.61 17.50
N GLN A 142 6.01 -28.04 17.68
CA GLN A 142 5.60 -28.92 18.78
C GLN A 142 5.80 -30.41 18.48
N GLU A 143 6.01 -30.79 17.21
CA GLU A 143 6.28 -32.16 16.79
C GLU A 143 7.80 -32.49 16.69
N ARG A 144 8.68 -31.67 17.27
CA ARG A 144 10.14 -31.95 17.32
C ARG A 144 10.69 -32.08 18.73
#